data_AF-A0A7K2EIG2-F1
#
_entry.id   AF-A0A7K2EIG2-F1
#
_cell.length_a   1.000
_cell.length_b   1.000
_cell.length_c   1.000
_cell.angle_alpha   90.00
_cell.angle_beta   90.00
_cell.angle_gamma   90.00
#
_symmetry.space_group_name_H-M   'P 1'
#
loop_
_entity.id
_entity.type
_entity.pdbx_description
1 polymer ?
#
loop_
_entity_poly.entity_id
_entity_poly.type
_entity_poly.pdbx_seq_one_letter_code
_entity_poly.pdbx_strand_id
1 'polypeptide(L)'
;MLDYRRINLIELPSKEIWSTKAFYENGFGWTLQDHGDGYCPFIHGLLDGGFYRSRLRINGTREGAALAVLYADESQAISERNTMLMAESVWEFPPPG
;
A
#
# COMPACT_ATOMS: atom_id res chain seq x y z
N MET A 1 -19.19 14.53 -3.08
CA MET A 1 -19.68 14.64 -1.70
C MET A 1 -18.72 13.83 -0.84
N LEU A 2 -18.08 14.41 0.18
CA LEU A 2 -17.12 13.68 1.01
C LEU A 2 -17.84 12.53 1.72
N ASP A 3 -17.29 11.32 1.65
CA ASP A 3 -17.85 10.15 2.34
C ASP A 3 -17.36 10.15 3.79
N TYR A 4 -18.17 10.72 4.68
CA TYR A 4 -17.79 11.00 6.07
C TYR A 4 -17.69 9.75 6.97
N ARG A 5 -17.88 8.54 6.43
CA ARG A 5 -17.89 7.28 7.21
C ARG A 5 -16.93 6.21 6.68
N ARG A 6 -15.98 6.57 5.81
CA ARG A 6 -14.99 5.66 5.23
C ARG A 6 -13.57 6.16 5.47
N ILE A 7 -12.60 5.26 5.34
CA ILE A 7 -11.18 5.63 5.30
C ILE A 7 -10.94 6.30 3.95
N ASN A 8 -10.61 7.59 3.97
CA ASN A 8 -10.36 8.37 2.76
C ASN A 8 -8.86 8.61 2.50
N LEU A 9 -8.03 8.42 3.54
CA LEU A 9 -6.59 8.64 3.50
C LEU A 9 -5.86 7.54 4.27
N ILE A 10 -4.79 7.00 3.71
CA ILE A 10 -3.85 6.10 4.39
C ILE A 10 -2.42 6.62 4.27
N GLU A 11 -1.69 6.63 5.38
CA GLU A 11 -0.28 7.05 5.44
C GLU A 11 0.58 5.89 5.92
N LEU A 12 1.53 5.46 5.08
CA LEU A 12 2.35 4.28 5.30
C LEU A 12 3.81 4.68 5.53
N PRO A 13 4.47 4.18 6.60
CA PRO A 13 5.87 4.47 6.84
C PRO A 13 6.76 3.78 5.79
N SER A 14 7.76 4.49 5.29
CA SER A 14 8.81 3.94 4.44
C SER A 14 10.20 4.27 4.97
N LYS A 15 11.12 3.31 4.89
CA LYS A 15 12.54 3.56 5.16
C LYS A 15 13.19 4.38 4.05
N GLU A 16 12.87 4.02 2.81
CA GLU A 16 13.48 4.52 1.58
C GLU A 16 12.38 4.78 0.57
N ILE A 17 12.02 6.06 0.43
CA ILE A 17 10.92 6.51 -0.42
C ILE A 17 11.14 6.08 -1.87
N TRP A 18 12.37 6.17 -2.39
CA TRP A 18 12.69 5.78 -3.76
C TRP A 18 12.48 4.29 -4.02
N SER A 19 12.86 3.43 -3.08
CA SER A 19 12.64 1.99 -3.18
C SER A 19 11.16 1.65 -3.09
N THR A 20 10.42 2.32 -2.20
CA THR A 20 8.97 2.18 -2.10
C THR A 20 8.29 2.61 -3.40
N LYS A 21 8.70 3.74 -3.97
CA LYS A 21 8.15 4.24 -5.22
C LYS A 21 8.34 3.23 -6.36
N ALA A 22 9.58 2.79 -6.56
CA ALA A 22 9.89 1.79 -7.57
C ALA A 22 9.12 0.47 -7.37
N PHE A 23 8.88 0.04 -6.14
CA PHE A 23 8.10 -1.18 -5.86
C PHE A 23 6.64 -1.03 -6.30
N TYR A 24 5.96 0.04 -5.89
CA TYR A 24 4.54 0.22 -6.21
C TYR A 24 4.30 0.57 -7.69
N GLU A 25 5.17 1.37 -8.31
CA GLU A 25 5.07 1.69 -9.75
C GLU A 25 5.30 0.44 -10.61
N ASN A 26 6.37 -0.32 -10.37
CA ASN A 26 6.67 -1.49 -11.20
C ASN A 26 5.78 -2.69 -10.87
N GLY A 27 5.37 -2.84 -9.62
CA GLY A 27 4.65 -4.01 -9.17
C GLY A 27 3.14 -3.93 -9.35
N PHE A 28 2.59 -2.72 -9.24
CA PHE A 28 1.15 -2.47 -9.23
C PHE A 28 0.72 -1.44 -10.28
N GLY A 29 1.65 -0.86 -11.04
CA GLY A 29 1.33 0.18 -12.02
C GLY A 29 0.83 1.48 -11.38
N TRP A 30 1.11 1.70 -10.08
CA TRP A 30 0.66 2.90 -9.38
C TRP A 30 1.33 4.15 -9.97
N THR A 31 0.64 5.28 -9.92
CA THR A 31 1.22 6.58 -10.27
C THR A 31 1.50 7.35 -8.99
N LEU A 32 2.78 7.51 -8.66
CA LEU A 32 3.22 8.17 -7.44
C LEU A 32 3.80 9.55 -7.74
N GLN A 33 3.33 10.56 -7.01
CA GLN A 33 3.86 11.91 -7.14
C GLN A 33 5.19 12.04 -6.40
N ASP A 34 6.10 12.85 -6.94
CA ASP A 34 7.38 13.13 -6.31
C ASP A 34 7.29 14.41 -5.47
N HIS A 35 7.41 14.27 -4.16
CA HIS A 35 7.45 15.38 -3.20
C HIS A 35 8.80 15.41 -2.45
N GLY A 36 9.84 14.81 -3.03
CA GLY A 36 11.19 14.74 -2.46
C GLY A 36 11.44 13.49 -1.62
N ASP A 37 12.50 13.53 -0.81
CA ASP A 37 13.01 12.36 -0.07
C ASP A 37 12.21 12.00 1.19
N GLY A 38 11.26 12.86 1.57
CA GLY A 38 10.49 12.74 2.81
C GLY A 38 9.07 12.19 2.64
N TYR A 39 8.49 12.32 1.45
CA TYR A 39 7.08 12.02 1.22
C TYR A 39 6.78 11.70 -0.25
N CYS A 40 5.86 10.78 -0.49
CA CYS A 40 5.46 10.31 -1.82
C CYS A 40 3.96 9.97 -1.84
N PRO A 41 3.10 10.90 -2.26
CA PRO A 41 1.67 10.68 -2.28
C PRO A 41 1.19 9.95 -3.54
N PHE A 42 0.06 9.27 -3.41
CA PHE A 42 -0.74 8.72 -4.49
C PHE A 42 -2.19 9.20 -4.41
N ILE A 43 -2.81 9.38 -5.57
CA ILE A 43 -4.21 9.80 -5.68
C ILE A 43 -4.94 8.74 -6.50
N HIS A 44 -5.80 7.98 -5.85
CA HIS A 44 -6.62 6.93 -6.48
C HIS A 44 -8.13 7.20 -6.34
N GLY A 45 -8.50 8.36 -5.79
CA GLY A 45 -9.86 8.90 -5.83
C GLY A 45 -10.77 8.43 -4.70
N LEU A 46 -10.93 7.10 -4.51
CA LEU A 46 -11.71 6.56 -3.38
C LEU A 46 -10.90 6.43 -2.09
N LEU A 47 -9.61 6.14 -2.23
CA LEU A 47 -8.65 6.08 -1.14
C LEU A 47 -7.37 6.74 -1.64
N ASP A 48 -7.07 7.91 -1.11
CA ASP A 48 -5.79 8.56 -1.34
C ASP A 48 -4.81 8.15 -0.24
N GLY A 49 -3.55 8.46 -0.44
CA GLY A 49 -2.56 8.17 0.59
C GLY A 49 -1.17 8.61 0.24
N GLY A 50 -0.25 8.18 1.07
CA GLY A 50 1.14 8.49 0.87
C GLY A 50 2.07 7.59 1.65
N PHE A 51 3.34 7.66 1.25
CA PHE A 51 4.45 7.10 1.97
C PHE A 51 5.27 8.22 2.58
N TYR A 52 5.52 8.16 3.88
CA TYR A 52 6.37 9.12 4.59
C TYR A 52 7.64 8.46 5.10
N ARG A 53 8.76 9.20 5.10
CA ARG A 53 10.04 8.67 5.58
C ARG A 53 10.00 8.49 7.10
N SER A 54 10.25 7.27 7.57
CA SER A 54 10.28 6.94 8.99
C SER A 54 11.52 6.12 9.37
N ARG A 55 12.06 6.42 10.55
CA ARG A 55 13.11 5.61 11.20
C ARG A 55 12.52 4.46 12.02
N LEU A 56 11.24 4.57 12.41
CA LEU A 56 10.53 3.53 13.14
C LEU A 56 10.28 2.34 12.19
N ARG A 57 10.52 1.13 12.68
CA ARG A 57 10.32 -0.10 11.91
C ARG A 57 9.25 -0.94 12.58
N ILE A 58 8.36 -1.46 11.76
CA ILE A 58 7.47 -2.54 12.11
C ILE A 58 7.74 -3.60 11.05
N ASN A 59 8.24 -4.78 11.44
CA ASN A 59 8.72 -5.78 10.48
C ASN A 59 7.58 -6.61 9.86
N GLY A 60 6.35 -6.42 10.31
CA GLY A 60 5.16 -7.06 9.74
C GLY A 60 3.90 -6.73 10.52
N THR A 61 2.75 -7.17 10.02
CA THR A 61 1.43 -6.98 10.64
C THR A 61 1.35 -7.52 12.07
N ARG A 62 2.07 -8.61 12.38
CA ARG A 62 2.15 -9.18 13.74
C ARG A 62 2.78 -8.25 14.78
N GLU A 63 3.55 -7.26 14.33
CA GLU A 63 4.18 -6.25 15.19
C GLU A 63 3.37 -4.93 15.22
N GLY A 64 2.14 -4.92 14.68
CA GLY A 64 1.22 -3.78 14.75
C GLY A 64 1.19 -2.87 13.52
N ALA A 65 1.73 -3.32 12.38
CA ALA A 65 1.65 -2.57 11.14
C ALA A 65 0.21 -2.61 10.58
N ALA A 66 -0.21 -1.53 9.94
CA ALA A 66 -1.48 -1.52 9.19
C ALA A 66 -1.43 -2.55 8.06
N LEU A 67 -2.51 -3.33 7.92
CA LEU A 67 -2.73 -4.21 6.78
C LEU A 67 -3.60 -3.49 5.75
N ALA A 68 -3.04 -3.19 4.58
CA ALA A 68 -3.78 -2.70 3.44
C ALA A 68 -4.10 -3.86 2.49
N VAL A 69 -5.38 -4.10 2.24
CA VAL A 69 -5.84 -5.14 1.31
C VAL A 69 -6.20 -4.49 -0.02
N LEU A 70 -5.60 -4.98 -1.10
CA LEU A 70 -5.88 -4.56 -2.47
C LEU A 70 -6.62 -5.69 -3.18
N TYR A 71 -7.82 -5.42 -3.66
CA TYR A 71 -8.54 -6.34 -4.54
C TYR A 71 -8.10 -6.11 -5.98
N ALA A 72 -7.68 -7.17 -6.66
CA ALA A 72 -7.38 -7.20 -8.08
C ALA A 72 -8.10 -8.40 -8.71
N ASP A 73 -8.65 -8.23 -9.90
CA ASP A 73 -9.20 -9.34 -10.67
C ASP A 73 -8.08 -10.08 -11.44
N GLU A 74 -8.36 -11.27 -11.96
CA GLU A 74 -7.39 -12.11 -12.68
C GLU A 74 -6.80 -11.42 -13.93
N SER A 75 -7.50 -10.45 -14.52
CA SER A 75 -7.02 -9.70 -15.68
C SER A 75 -6.02 -8.60 -15.32
N GLN A 76 -6.03 -8.17 -14.05
CA GLN A 76 -5.11 -7.20 -13.46
C GLN A 76 -3.92 -7.86 -12.76
N ALA A 77 -3.51 -9.05 -13.24
CA ALA A 77 -2.48 -9.89 -12.65
C ALA A 77 -1.29 -9.07 -12.13
N ILE A 78 -1.30 -8.83 -10.83
CA ILE A 78 -0.14 -8.37 -10.08
C ILE A 78 0.92 -9.45 -10.30
N SER A 79 2.08 -9.09 -10.87
CA SER A 79 3.07 -10.08 -11.30
C SER A 79 3.34 -11.12 -10.20
N GLU A 80 3.54 -12.39 -10.54
CA GLU A 80 3.77 -13.49 -9.58
C GLU A 80 4.87 -13.16 -8.55
N ARG A 81 5.82 -12.30 -8.93
CA ARG A 81 6.91 -11.79 -8.08
C ARG A 81 6.43 -10.96 -6.88
N ASN A 82 5.26 -10.32 -6.98
CA ASN A 82 4.69 -9.44 -5.97
C ASN A 82 3.72 -10.18 -5.04
N THR A 83 3.08 -11.25 -5.50
CA THR A 83 2.24 -12.13 -4.68
C THR A 83 3.02 -12.78 -3.53
N MET A 84 4.32 -13.05 -3.74
CA MET A 84 5.20 -13.59 -2.69
C MET A 84 5.65 -12.54 -1.65
N LEU A 85 5.49 -11.24 -1.94
CA LEU A 85 5.83 -10.12 -1.05
C LEU A 85 4.62 -9.57 -0.28
N MET A 86 3.40 -9.92 -0.70
CA MET A 86 2.19 -9.74 0.09
C MET A 86 2.25 -10.72 1.26
N ALA A 87 2.40 -10.20 2.47
CA ALA A 87 2.41 -10.99 3.70
C ALA A 87 1.07 -11.74 3.80
N GLU A 88 1.13 -13.04 3.50
CA GLU A 88 0.01 -13.97 3.43
C GLU A 88 -0.99 -13.65 2.30
N SER A 89 -1.20 -14.61 1.40
CA SER A 89 -2.39 -14.64 0.57
C SER A 89 -3.61 -14.67 1.50
N VAL A 90 -4.18 -13.52 1.82
CA VAL A 90 -5.47 -13.43 2.52
C VAL A 90 -6.53 -13.87 1.53
N TRP A 91 -6.70 -15.18 1.41
CA TRP A 91 -7.61 -15.77 0.42
C TRP A 91 -9.08 -15.47 0.74
N GLU A 92 -9.39 -15.13 2.00
CA GLU A 92 -10.70 -14.65 2.41
C GLU A 92 -10.57 -13.53 3.45
N PHE A 93 -11.17 -12.37 3.14
CA PHE A 93 -11.41 -11.29 4.10
C PHE A 93 -12.93 -11.01 4.17
N PRO A 94 -13.54 -11.00 5.37
CA PRO A 94 -12.95 -11.35 6.67
C PRO A 94 -12.54 -12.84 6.72
N PRO A 95 -11.56 -13.22 7.57
CA PRO A 95 -11.23 -14.63 7.76
C PRO A 95 -12.47 -15.42 8.19
N PRO A 96 -12.65 -16.67 7.75
CA PRO A 96 -13.73 -17.52 8.24
C PRO A 96 -13.62 -17.65 9.77
N GLY A 97 -14.76 -17.49 10.44
CA GLY A 97 -14.87 -17.39 11.91
C GLY A 97 -14.54 -18.66 12.67
#